data_AF-A0AAJ0VZI8-F1
#
_entry.id   AF-A0AAJ0VZI8-F1
#
_cell.length_a   1.000
_cell.length_b   1.000
_cell.length_c   1.000
_cell.angle_alpha   90.00
_cell.angle_beta   90.00
_cell.angle_gamma   90.00
#
_symmetry.space_group_name_H-M   'P 1'
#
loop_
_entity.id
_entity.type
_entity.pdbx_description
1 polymer ?
#
loop_
_entity_poly.entity_id
_entity_poly.type
_entity_poly.pdbx_seq_one_letter_code
_entity_poly.pdbx_strand_id
1 'polypeptide(L)'
;MVWVSLQKRDTNLDLIKWLAMLTMLLDHLRYIWPDNGWLFIVGRLAFPMFCLGIAANVARSQTGELYSDNNVRYMCWMTAFAVISELPYRLLSNDSSTLNVMPSLLLGLLITWGAHHRGRDGLILALAGVTVAVLMQERLMYGVFGALLPAALLLAIQRPGLVWLLPAALCVLANSRNRWLAEWELQPYTLLIVITAFVAPLLGLWLLRRLRQFRVWPVKRWGYWFYPGHLAVLHMIRSLG
;
A
#
# COMPACT_ATOMS: atom_id res chain seq x y z
N MET A 1 9.35 21.29 18.12
CA MET A 1 8.23 20.38 18.38
C MET A 1 7.03 20.88 17.57
N VAL A 2 6.86 20.39 16.33
CA VAL A 2 5.77 20.83 15.45
C VAL A 2 4.53 20.01 15.82
N TRP A 3 3.62 20.63 16.57
CA TRP A 3 2.30 20.07 16.82
C TRP A 3 1.57 19.97 15.47
N VAL A 4 1.41 18.74 14.99
CA VAL A 4 0.51 18.45 13.87
C VAL A 4 -0.90 18.61 14.40
N SER A 5 -1.59 19.68 13.98
CA SER A 5 -2.99 19.94 14.29
C SER A 5 -3.85 18.69 13.98
N LEU A 6 -4.50 18.15 15.02
CA LEU A 6 -5.24 16.89 14.99
C LEU A 6 -6.57 16.92 14.19
N GLN A 7 -6.89 18.03 13.52
CA GLN A 7 -8.22 18.21 12.92
C GLN A 7 -8.22 18.84 11.52
N LYS A 8 -7.06 19.25 11.00
CA LYS A 8 -6.96 19.83 9.66
C LYS A 8 -6.64 18.74 8.65
N ARG A 9 -7.54 18.57 7.68
CA ARG A 9 -7.34 17.66 6.55
C ARG A 9 -6.01 17.94 5.85
N ASP A 10 -5.25 16.88 5.61
CA ASP A 10 -3.91 16.97 5.04
C ASP A 10 -3.97 16.79 3.52
N THR A 11 -3.75 17.88 2.81
CA THR A 11 -3.80 17.90 1.35
C THR A 11 -2.65 17.11 0.72
N ASN A 12 -1.51 16.97 1.39
CA ASN A 12 -0.41 16.16 0.88
C ASN A 12 -0.79 14.69 0.88
N LEU A 13 -1.51 14.25 1.91
CA LEU A 13 -2.02 12.89 1.99
C LEU A 13 -3.01 12.59 0.84
N ASP A 14 -3.85 13.55 0.50
CA ASP A 14 -4.76 13.41 -0.65
C ASP A 14 -4.00 13.33 -1.98
N LEU A 15 -2.91 14.10 -2.15
CA LEU A 15 -2.05 14.01 -3.33
C LEU A 15 -1.38 12.63 -3.42
N ILE A 16 -0.86 12.11 -2.30
CA ILE A 16 -0.24 10.79 -2.24
C ILE A 16 -1.25 9.70 -2.63
N LYS A 17 -2.51 9.81 -2.18
CA LYS A 17 -3.57 8.87 -2.59
C LYS A 17 -3.86 8.94 -4.10
N TRP A 18 -3.88 10.14 -4.68
CA TRP A 18 -4.01 10.30 -6.13
C TRP A 18 -2.87 9.65 -6.90
N LEU A 19 -1.63 9.90 -6.49
CA LEU A 19 -0.46 9.28 -7.09
C LEU A 19 -0.51 7.75 -6.94
N ALA A 20 -0.93 7.24 -5.78
CA ALA A 20 -1.13 5.80 -5.56
C ALA A 20 -2.15 5.21 -6.53
N MET A 21 -3.31 5.86 -6.70
CA MET A 21 -4.36 5.40 -7.62
C MET A 21 -3.93 5.47 -9.09
N LEU A 22 -3.27 6.56 -9.50
CA LEU A 22 -2.79 6.73 -10.87
C LEU A 22 -1.72 5.69 -11.22
N THR A 23 -0.73 5.52 -10.35
CA THR A 23 0.35 4.55 -10.57
C THR A 23 -0.17 3.11 -10.52
N MET A 24 -1.17 2.82 -9.69
CA MET A 24 -1.86 1.52 -9.70
C MET A 24 -2.62 1.27 -11.00
N LEU A 25 -3.31 2.28 -11.52
CA LEU A 25 -3.98 2.18 -12.82
C LEU A 25 -2.97 1.91 -13.93
N LEU A 26 -1.86 2.65 -13.96
CA LEU A 26 -0.77 2.42 -14.92
C LEU A 26 -0.21 1.00 -14.80
N ASP A 27 0.01 0.51 -13.57
CA ASP A 27 0.46 -0.87 -13.31
C ASP A 27 -0.46 -1.89 -14.00
N HIS A 28 -1.78 -1.69 -13.94
CA HIS A 28 -2.76 -2.60 -14.52
C HIS A 28 -3.02 -2.38 -16.02
N LEU A 29 -2.67 -1.23 -16.60
CA LEU A 29 -2.76 -1.04 -18.05
C LEU A 29 -1.85 -2.01 -18.82
N ARG A 30 -0.85 -2.62 -18.17
CA ARG A 30 -0.03 -3.69 -18.76
C ARG A 30 -0.86 -4.90 -19.22
N TYR A 31 -2.04 -5.13 -18.64
CA TYR A 31 -2.91 -6.23 -19.05
C TYR A 31 -3.60 -5.95 -20.41
N ILE A 32 -3.61 -4.69 -20.85
CA ILE A 32 -4.09 -4.27 -22.18
C ILE A 32 -2.91 -4.11 -23.13
N TRP A 33 -1.80 -3.50 -22.66
CA TRP A 33 -0.59 -3.28 -23.46
C TRP A 33 0.63 -3.97 -22.83
N PRO A 34 0.79 -5.29 -23.02
CA PRO A 34 1.84 -6.07 -22.38
C PRO A 34 3.26 -5.68 -22.82
N ASP A 35 3.43 -5.13 -24.03
CA ASP A 35 4.73 -4.72 -24.57
C ASP A 35 5.33 -3.50 -23.85
N ASN A 36 4.53 -2.78 -23.05
CA ASN A 36 4.93 -1.57 -22.35
C ASN A 36 5.45 -1.85 -20.93
N GLY A 37 6.65 -2.45 -20.82
CA GLY A 37 7.26 -2.81 -19.53
C GLY A 37 7.42 -1.65 -18.53
N TRP A 38 7.50 -0.40 -19.00
CA TRP A 38 7.59 0.78 -18.12
C TRP A 38 6.36 0.95 -17.20
N LEU A 39 5.19 0.45 -17.61
CA LEU A 39 3.96 0.48 -16.81
C LEU A 39 4.14 -0.23 -15.46
N PHE A 40 4.84 -1.37 -15.47
CA PHE A 40 5.15 -2.13 -14.26
C PHE A 40 6.13 -1.40 -13.34
N ILE A 41 7.15 -0.75 -13.91
CA ILE A 41 8.14 0.05 -13.18
C ILE A 41 7.43 1.18 -12.42
N VAL A 42 6.65 2.00 -13.13
CA VAL A 42 5.90 3.11 -12.53
C VAL A 42 4.88 2.60 -11.51
N GLY A 43 4.28 1.44 -11.78
CA GLY A 43 3.34 0.77 -10.88
C GLY A 43 3.90 0.42 -9.50
N ARG A 44 5.22 0.25 -9.37
CA ARG A 44 5.88 -0.01 -8.07
C ARG A 44 5.70 1.12 -7.06
N LEU A 45 5.36 2.33 -7.51
CA LEU A 45 5.06 3.48 -6.65
C LEU A 45 3.75 3.30 -5.86
N ALA A 46 2.79 2.55 -6.39
CA ALA A 46 1.42 2.51 -5.88
C ALA A 46 1.34 1.94 -4.46
N PHE A 47 1.89 0.74 -4.26
CA PHE A 47 1.75 0.01 -3.00
C PHE A 47 2.38 0.74 -1.80
N PRO A 48 3.62 1.27 -1.89
CA PRO A 48 4.21 2.05 -0.80
C PRO A 48 3.42 3.33 -0.48
N MET A 49 2.82 3.97 -1.49
CA MET A 49 1.99 5.16 -1.27
C MET A 49 0.66 4.83 -0.58
N PHE A 50 0.02 3.69 -0.89
CA PHE A 50 -1.13 3.20 -0.12
C PHE A 50 -0.76 2.86 1.32
N CYS A 51 0.39 2.20 1.52
CA CYS A 51 0.93 1.88 2.84
C CYS A 51 1.23 3.16 3.66
N LEU A 52 1.74 4.21 3.01
CA LEU A 52 1.96 5.51 3.63
C LEU A 52 0.63 6.17 4.02
N GLY A 53 -0.40 6.00 3.20
CA GLY A 53 -1.78 6.37 3.51
C GLY A 53 -2.27 5.78 4.83
N ILE A 54 -2.08 4.46 5.00
CA ILE A 54 -2.39 3.74 6.24
C ILE A 54 -1.57 4.29 7.40
N ALA A 55 -0.25 4.36 7.26
CA ALA A 55 0.66 4.82 8.31
C ALA A 55 0.31 6.23 8.80
N ALA A 56 0.04 7.16 7.89
CA ALA A 56 -0.34 8.53 8.21
C ALA A 56 -1.72 8.62 8.88
N ASN A 57 -2.68 7.77 8.50
CA ASN A 57 -3.97 7.70 9.19
C ASN A 57 -3.80 7.16 10.62
N VAL A 58 -3.01 6.10 10.81
CA VAL A 58 -2.74 5.55 12.15
C VAL A 58 -1.99 6.56 13.02
N ALA A 59 -1.00 7.28 12.48
CA ALA A 59 -0.25 8.31 13.20
C ALA A 59 -1.13 9.46 13.75
N ARG A 60 -2.35 9.64 13.20
CA ARG A 60 -3.34 10.63 13.67
C ARG A 60 -4.36 10.07 14.65
N SER A 61 -4.47 8.74 14.75
CA SER A 61 -5.35 8.11 15.73
C SER A 61 -4.82 8.35 17.14
N GLN A 62 -5.70 8.52 18.12
CA GLN A 62 -5.27 8.73 19.50
C GLN A 62 -4.69 7.43 20.07
N THR A 63 -3.52 7.50 20.69
CA THR A 63 -2.91 6.32 21.34
C THR A 63 -3.81 5.85 22.48
N GLY A 64 -4.14 4.56 22.49
CA GLY A 64 -5.05 3.94 23.46
C GLY A 64 -6.47 3.66 22.92
N GLU A 65 -6.88 4.26 21.80
CA GLU A 65 -8.20 4.05 21.20
C GLU A 65 -8.20 3.00 20.07
N LEU A 66 -7.80 1.76 20.39
CA LEU A 66 -7.82 0.67 19.40
C LEU A 66 -9.24 0.46 18.82
N TYR A 67 -10.25 0.46 19.70
CA TYR A 67 -11.63 0.08 19.38
C TYR A 67 -12.57 1.29 19.18
N SER A 68 -12.12 2.36 18.51
CA SER A 68 -13.03 3.46 18.15
C SER A 68 -13.94 3.09 16.96
N ASP A 69 -15.15 3.66 16.92
CA ASP A 69 -16.10 3.47 15.80
C ASP A 69 -15.47 3.79 14.43
N ASN A 70 -14.58 4.78 14.39
CA ASN A 70 -13.87 5.16 13.18
C ASN A 70 -12.88 4.07 12.73
N ASN A 71 -12.13 3.47 13.67
CA ASN A 71 -11.18 2.39 13.38
C ASN A 71 -11.91 1.12 12.97
N VAL A 72 -12.95 0.72 13.72
CA VAL A 72 -13.79 -0.44 13.38
C VAL A 72 -14.38 -0.27 11.99
N ARG A 73 -14.97 0.89 11.69
CA ARG A 73 -15.51 1.18 10.36
C ARG A 73 -14.43 1.12 9.27
N TYR A 74 -13.23 1.64 9.52
CA TYR A 74 -12.13 1.56 8.56
C TYR A 74 -11.75 0.09 8.27
N MET A 75 -11.59 -0.73 9.31
CA MET A 75 -11.30 -2.15 9.19
C MET A 75 -12.39 -2.91 8.42
N CYS A 76 -13.67 -2.65 8.72
CA CYS A 76 -14.80 -3.26 8.02
C CYS A 76 -14.81 -2.89 6.54
N TRP A 77 -14.57 -1.63 6.18
CA TRP A 77 -14.49 -1.22 4.78
C TRP A 77 -13.32 -1.89 4.05
N MET A 78 -12.13 -1.96 4.68
CA MET A 78 -11.00 -2.66 4.08
C MET A 78 -11.30 -4.15 3.87
N THR A 79 -11.95 -4.79 4.84
CA THR A 79 -12.33 -6.22 4.75
C THR A 79 -13.37 -6.43 3.65
N ALA A 80 -14.44 -5.62 3.62
CA ALA A 80 -15.48 -5.72 2.60
C ALA A 80 -14.91 -5.55 1.18
N PHE A 81 -14.07 -4.53 0.97
CA PHE A 81 -13.46 -4.32 -0.34
C PHE A 81 -12.36 -5.31 -0.68
N ALA A 82 -11.70 -5.94 0.30
CA ALA A 82 -10.82 -7.07 0.03
C ALA A 82 -11.58 -8.25 -0.58
N VAL A 83 -12.81 -8.52 -0.09
CA VAL A 83 -13.67 -9.59 -0.64
C VAL A 83 -14.25 -9.18 -2.00
N ILE A 84 -14.86 -7.98 -2.10
CA ILE A 84 -15.51 -7.49 -3.32
C ILE A 84 -14.52 -7.43 -4.49
N SER A 85 -13.28 -7.02 -4.23
CA SER A 85 -12.28 -6.82 -5.29
C SER A 85 -11.60 -8.12 -5.73
N GLU A 86 -11.81 -9.23 -5.03
CA GLU A 86 -11.20 -10.51 -5.39
C GLU A 86 -11.74 -11.03 -6.73
N LEU A 87 -13.05 -10.90 -6.98
CA LEU A 87 -13.66 -11.31 -8.25
C LEU A 87 -13.08 -10.56 -9.47
N PRO A 88 -13.11 -9.22 -9.54
CA PRO A 88 -12.55 -8.50 -10.70
C PRO A 88 -11.03 -8.67 -10.81
N TYR A 89 -10.32 -8.85 -9.69
CA TYR A 89 -8.89 -9.18 -9.70
C TYR A 89 -8.62 -10.53 -10.36
N ARG A 90 -9.37 -11.58 -9.98
CA ARG A 90 -9.26 -12.91 -10.57
C ARG A 90 -9.53 -12.87 -12.07
N LEU A 91 -10.61 -12.20 -12.49
CA LEU A 91 -10.99 -12.08 -13.90
C LEU A 91 -9.94 -11.37 -14.78
N LEU A 92 -9.25 -10.36 -14.23
CA LEU A 92 -8.20 -9.64 -14.96
C LEU A 92 -6.88 -10.42 -14.98
N SER A 93 -6.56 -11.11 -13.88
CA SER A 93 -5.28 -11.79 -13.63
C SER A 93 -5.46 -13.28 -13.34
N ASN A 94 -6.08 -14.01 -14.28
CA ASN A 94 -6.49 -15.42 -14.13
C ASN A 94 -5.36 -16.34 -13.62
N ASP A 95 -4.12 -16.13 -14.04
CA ASP A 95 -2.97 -16.98 -13.68
C ASP A 95 -2.30 -16.61 -12.35
N SER A 96 -2.82 -15.63 -11.61
CA SER A 96 -2.22 -15.21 -10.34
C SER A 96 -2.49 -16.23 -9.23
N SER A 97 -1.41 -16.73 -8.62
CA SER A 97 -1.45 -17.56 -7.43
C SER A 97 -1.73 -16.78 -6.13
N THR A 98 -1.71 -15.44 -6.18
CA THR A 98 -1.93 -14.57 -5.01
C THR A 98 -3.38 -14.11 -4.91
N LEU A 99 -3.77 -13.61 -3.73
CA LEU A 99 -4.97 -12.80 -3.54
C LEU A 99 -4.73 -11.39 -4.07
N ASN A 100 -5.79 -10.60 -4.18
CA ASN A 100 -5.65 -9.17 -4.48
C ASN A 100 -4.80 -8.43 -3.42
N VAL A 101 -4.51 -7.14 -3.65
CA VAL A 101 -3.58 -6.38 -2.79
C VAL A 101 -4.16 -6.04 -1.40
N MET A 102 -5.49 -6.03 -1.24
CA MET A 102 -6.16 -5.52 -0.05
C MET A 102 -5.91 -6.36 1.21
N PRO A 103 -5.85 -7.70 1.18
CA PRO A 103 -5.37 -8.50 2.31
C PRO A 103 -4.01 -8.09 2.85
N SER A 104 -3.04 -7.76 1.98
CA SER A 104 -1.72 -7.25 2.41
C SER A 104 -1.84 -5.90 3.12
N LEU A 105 -2.69 -5.00 2.60
CA LEU A 105 -2.95 -3.70 3.21
C LEU A 105 -3.71 -3.83 4.54
N LEU A 106 -4.68 -4.75 4.64
CA LEU A 106 -5.45 -5.02 5.85
C LEU A 106 -4.55 -5.55 6.96
N LEU A 107 -3.71 -6.54 6.67
CA LEU A 107 -2.72 -7.03 7.64
C LEU A 107 -1.75 -5.93 8.05
N GLY A 108 -1.31 -5.10 7.09
CA GLY A 108 -0.45 -3.97 7.41
C GLY A 108 -1.13 -2.92 8.29
N LEU A 109 -2.42 -2.67 8.13
CA LEU A 109 -3.21 -1.83 9.03
C LEU A 109 -3.25 -2.41 10.45
N LEU A 110 -3.56 -3.71 10.60
CA LEU A 110 -3.66 -4.38 11.91
C LEU A 110 -2.31 -4.39 12.64
N ILE A 111 -1.22 -4.72 11.94
CA ILE A 111 0.14 -4.70 12.49
C ILE A 111 0.50 -3.28 12.96
N THR A 112 0.20 -2.28 12.13
CA THR A 112 0.53 -0.87 12.43
C THR A 112 -0.28 -0.33 13.59
N TRP A 113 -1.58 -0.68 13.69
CA TRP A 113 -2.40 -0.34 14.84
C TRP A 113 -1.89 -0.98 16.12
N GLY A 114 -1.57 -2.27 16.08
CA GLY A 114 -1.03 -2.99 17.22
C GLY A 114 0.31 -2.40 17.70
N ALA A 115 1.18 -2.01 16.77
CA ALA A 115 2.44 -1.33 17.07
C ALA A 115 2.25 0.10 17.62
N HIS A 116 1.22 0.81 17.15
CA HIS A 116 0.91 2.19 17.57
C HIS A 116 0.31 2.25 18.98
N HIS A 117 -0.64 1.35 19.28
CA HIS A 117 -1.35 1.32 20.55
C HIS A 117 -0.61 0.41 21.54
N ARG A 118 0.41 0.99 22.18
CA ARG A 118 1.28 0.29 23.14
C ARG A 118 0.42 -0.30 24.27
N GLY A 119 0.35 -1.63 24.34
CA GLY A 119 -0.46 -2.38 25.31
C GLY A 119 -0.47 -3.88 25.00
N ARG A 120 -1.08 -4.69 25.88
CA ARG A 120 -1.19 -6.15 25.68
C ARG A 120 -1.99 -6.47 24.42
N ASP A 121 -3.15 -5.85 24.26
CA ASP A 121 -4.04 -6.08 23.11
C ASP A 121 -3.40 -5.64 21.79
N GLY A 122 -2.70 -4.51 21.79
CA GLY A 122 -1.94 -4.03 20.64
C GLY A 122 -0.80 -4.99 20.27
N LEU A 123 -0.07 -5.52 21.26
CA LEU A 123 0.98 -6.51 21.03
C LEU A 123 0.40 -7.81 20.45
N ILE A 124 -0.70 -8.31 21.03
CA ILE A 124 -1.39 -9.52 20.54
C ILE A 124 -1.86 -9.30 19.10
N LEU A 125 -2.47 -8.15 18.80
CA LEU A 125 -2.92 -7.82 17.45
C LEU A 125 -1.77 -7.75 16.45
N ALA A 126 -0.65 -7.11 16.82
CA ALA A 126 0.52 -7.02 15.97
C ALA A 126 1.14 -8.40 15.71
N LEU A 127 1.31 -9.21 16.76
CA LEU A 127 1.86 -10.56 16.64
C LEU A 127 0.93 -11.46 15.81
N ALA A 128 -0.37 -11.45 16.07
CA ALA A 128 -1.35 -12.21 15.28
C ALA A 128 -1.32 -11.78 13.81
N GLY A 129 -1.28 -10.47 13.53
CA GLY A 129 -1.16 -9.95 12.16
C GLY A 129 0.11 -10.41 11.45
N VAL A 130 1.25 -10.39 12.14
CA VAL A 130 2.54 -10.90 11.60
C VAL A 130 2.47 -12.41 11.38
N THR A 131 1.94 -13.18 12.33
CA THR A 131 1.79 -14.63 12.19
C THR A 131 0.93 -14.98 10.99
N VAL A 132 -0.22 -14.34 10.81
CA VAL A 132 -1.08 -14.53 9.63
C VAL A 132 -0.33 -14.15 8.34
N ALA A 133 0.42 -13.04 8.35
CA ALA A 133 1.22 -12.63 7.19
C ALA A 133 2.31 -13.64 6.81
N VAL A 134 2.93 -14.30 7.80
CA VAL A 134 3.92 -15.36 7.58
C VAL A 134 3.25 -16.64 7.05
N LEU A 135 2.15 -17.07 7.66
CA LEU A 135 1.41 -18.27 7.24
C LEU A 135 0.83 -18.13 5.83
N MET A 136 0.38 -16.93 5.47
CA MET A 136 -0.20 -16.62 4.15
C MET A 136 0.81 -16.01 3.17
N GLN A 137 2.12 -16.07 3.45
CA GLN A 137 3.13 -15.34 2.68
C GLN A 137 3.10 -15.65 1.18
N GLU A 138 2.77 -16.86 0.77
CA GLU A 138 2.68 -17.28 -0.64
C GLU A 138 1.42 -16.75 -1.34
N ARG A 139 0.35 -16.48 -0.58
CA ARG A 139 -0.91 -15.93 -1.11
C ARG A 139 -0.97 -14.41 -1.07
N LEU A 140 -0.08 -13.76 -0.32
CA LEU A 140 -0.02 -12.29 -0.23
C LEU A 140 0.85 -11.71 -1.35
N MET A 141 0.31 -10.76 -2.10
CA MET A 141 0.96 -10.12 -3.26
C MET A 141 2.35 -9.56 -2.95
N TYR A 142 2.56 -9.01 -1.75
CA TYR A 142 3.85 -8.47 -1.29
C TYR A 142 4.44 -9.23 -0.10
N GLY A 143 3.87 -10.39 0.25
CA GLY A 143 4.29 -11.22 1.38
C GLY A 143 4.28 -10.50 2.74
N VAL A 144 5.06 -11.05 3.67
CA VAL A 144 5.25 -10.47 5.01
C VAL A 144 5.90 -9.10 4.97
N PHE A 145 6.84 -8.86 4.04
CA PHE A 145 7.53 -7.57 3.91
C PHE A 145 6.57 -6.44 3.55
N GLY A 146 5.61 -6.71 2.65
CA GLY A 146 4.53 -5.77 2.34
C GLY A 146 3.60 -5.50 3.52
N ALA A 147 3.27 -6.53 4.30
CA ALA A 147 2.44 -6.36 5.50
C ALA A 147 3.17 -5.54 6.60
N LEU A 148 4.49 -5.64 6.70
CA LEU A 148 5.28 -4.84 7.66
C LEU A 148 5.49 -3.39 7.22
N LEU A 149 5.30 -3.08 5.93
CA LEU A 149 5.64 -1.78 5.36
C LEU A 149 4.90 -0.59 6.00
N PRO A 150 3.57 -0.63 6.25
CA PRO A 150 2.90 0.49 6.91
C PRO A 150 3.44 0.77 8.33
N ALA A 151 3.88 -0.26 9.07
CA ALA A 151 4.47 -0.08 10.39
C ALA A 151 5.86 0.58 10.31
N ALA A 152 6.68 0.18 9.33
CA ALA A 152 7.96 0.84 9.06
C ALA A 152 7.78 2.30 8.62
N LEU A 153 6.77 2.60 7.80
CA LEU A 153 6.42 3.96 7.41
C LEU A 153 5.93 4.79 8.60
N LEU A 154 5.16 4.21 9.52
CA LEU A 154 4.76 4.87 10.76
C LEU A 154 5.98 5.28 11.58
N LEU A 155 6.96 4.37 11.74
CA LEU A 155 8.22 4.68 12.42
C LEU A 155 8.99 5.81 11.70
N ALA A 156 9.04 5.81 10.37
CA ALA A 156 9.71 6.84 9.58
C ALA A 156 8.99 8.21 9.62
N ILE A 157 7.66 8.23 9.79
CA ILE A 157 6.89 9.45 10.06
C ILE A 157 7.29 10.01 11.43
N GLN A 158 7.33 9.17 12.46
CA GLN A 158 7.63 9.57 13.85
C GLN A 158 9.11 9.96 14.05
N ARG A 159 10.04 9.28 13.38
CA ARG A 159 11.49 9.47 13.54
C ARG A 159 12.17 9.72 12.18
N PRO A 160 12.25 10.98 11.70
CA PRO A 160 13.00 11.29 10.48
C PRO A 160 14.47 10.93 10.57
N GLY A 161 15.06 10.64 9.41
CA GLY A 161 16.50 10.38 9.26
C GLY A 161 16.74 9.00 8.68
N LEU A 162 17.74 8.29 9.20
CA LEU A 162 18.15 6.96 8.71
C LEU A 162 17.02 5.92 8.73
N VAL A 163 16.00 6.09 9.59
CA VAL A 163 14.82 5.20 9.65
C VAL A 163 14.05 5.18 8.34
N TRP A 164 14.20 6.19 7.47
CA TRP A 164 13.58 6.19 6.13
C TRP A 164 14.12 5.09 5.22
N LEU A 165 15.32 4.58 5.48
CA LEU A 165 15.89 3.46 4.74
C LEU A 165 15.18 2.14 5.06
N LEU A 166 14.51 2.01 6.22
CA LEU A 166 13.77 0.81 6.59
C LEU A 166 12.60 0.50 5.64
N PRO A 167 11.63 1.41 5.40
CA PRO A 167 10.58 1.16 4.43
C PRO A 167 11.13 1.02 3.00
N ALA A 168 12.22 1.70 2.64
CA ALA A 168 12.89 1.52 1.34
C ALA A 168 13.43 0.10 1.16
N ALA A 169 14.13 -0.43 2.16
CA ALA A 169 14.61 -1.82 2.17
C ALA A 169 13.46 -2.83 2.13
N LEU A 170 12.39 -2.62 2.90
CA LEU A 170 11.20 -3.49 2.86
C LEU A 170 10.52 -3.48 1.49
N CYS A 171 10.48 -2.34 0.79
CA CYS A 171 9.93 -2.29 -0.57
C CYS A 171 10.77 -3.10 -1.56
N VAL A 172 12.09 -3.07 -1.44
CA VAL A 172 12.99 -3.92 -2.25
C VAL A 172 12.75 -5.39 -1.95
N LEU A 173 12.71 -5.78 -0.66
CA LEU A 173 12.45 -7.17 -0.24
C LEU A 173 11.04 -7.66 -0.62
N ALA A 174 10.05 -6.79 -0.58
CA ALA A 174 8.69 -7.12 -1.02
C ALA A 174 8.62 -7.38 -2.53
N ASN A 175 9.46 -6.68 -3.32
CA ASN A 175 9.52 -6.87 -4.76
C ASN A 175 10.45 -8.00 -5.20
N SER A 176 11.47 -8.38 -4.42
CA SER A 176 12.37 -9.51 -4.74
C SER A 176 11.65 -10.86 -4.83
N ARG A 177 10.42 -10.94 -4.28
CA ARG A 177 9.53 -12.10 -4.40
C ARG A 177 8.73 -12.14 -5.70
N ASN A 178 8.77 -11.10 -6.52
CA ASN A 178 8.10 -11.14 -7.81
C ASN A 178 8.84 -12.13 -8.73
N ARG A 179 8.07 -13.01 -9.37
CA ARG A 179 8.54 -13.96 -10.39
C ARG A 179 9.41 -13.29 -11.46
N TRP A 180 9.11 -12.03 -11.79
CA TRP A 180 9.88 -11.19 -12.71
C TRP A 180 11.33 -10.91 -12.26
N LEU A 181 11.62 -10.87 -10.96
CA LEU A 181 13.00 -10.71 -10.46
C LEU A 181 13.77 -12.03 -10.45
N ALA A 182 13.06 -13.16 -10.33
CA ALA A 182 13.64 -14.49 -10.39
C ALA A 182 13.96 -14.95 -11.81
N GLU A 183 13.19 -14.49 -12.81
CA GLU A 183 13.35 -14.89 -14.22
C GLU A 183 14.28 -13.96 -15.02
N TRP A 184 14.52 -12.71 -14.59
CA TRP A 184 15.21 -11.68 -15.39
C TRP A 184 16.59 -11.28 -14.84
N GLU A 185 17.44 -12.26 -14.53
CA GLU A 185 18.84 -12.11 -14.07
C GLU A 185 19.48 -10.74 -14.40
N LEU A 186 19.80 -9.92 -13.39
CA LEU A 186 20.55 -8.63 -13.46
C LEU A 186 20.43 -7.77 -14.75
N GLN A 187 19.28 -7.81 -15.43
CA GLN A 187 19.02 -6.99 -16.61
C GLN A 187 18.76 -5.53 -16.18
N PRO A 188 19.02 -4.53 -17.05
CA PRO A 188 18.74 -3.12 -16.74
C PRO A 188 17.31 -2.87 -16.25
N TYR A 189 16.35 -3.64 -16.77
CA TYR A 189 14.96 -3.60 -16.37
C TYR A 189 14.73 -3.98 -14.90
N THR A 190 15.36 -5.06 -14.43
CA THR A 190 15.31 -5.55 -13.05
C THR A 190 15.88 -4.50 -12.08
N LEU A 191 16.97 -3.83 -12.48
CA LEU A 191 17.56 -2.75 -11.70
C LEU A 191 16.61 -1.55 -11.57
N LEU A 192 15.91 -1.16 -12.64
CA LEU A 192 14.92 -0.08 -12.59
C LEU A 192 13.76 -0.40 -11.65
N ILE A 193 13.29 -1.65 -11.61
CA ILE A 193 12.26 -2.09 -10.66
C ILE A 193 12.75 -1.93 -9.22
N VAL A 194 13.96 -2.40 -8.92
CA VAL A 194 14.56 -2.31 -7.58
C VAL A 194 14.76 -0.86 -7.15
N ILE A 195 15.33 -0.02 -8.03
CA ILE A 195 15.52 1.41 -7.78
C ILE A 195 14.17 2.07 -7.54
N THR A 196 13.17 1.82 -8.39
CA THR A 196 11.84 2.43 -8.22
C THR A 196 11.19 2.00 -6.92
N ALA A 197 11.26 0.71 -6.57
CA ALA A 197 10.75 0.19 -5.30
C ALA A 197 11.44 0.83 -4.09
N PHE A 198 12.77 1.03 -4.16
CA PHE A 198 13.54 1.69 -3.10
C PHE A 198 13.17 3.17 -2.94
N VAL A 199 13.04 3.89 -4.06
CA VAL A 199 12.73 5.33 -4.06
C VAL A 199 11.27 5.61 -3.70
N ALA A 200 10.33 4.72 -4.03
CA ALA A 200 8.89 4.90 -3.81
C ALA A 200 8.49 5.38 -2.40
N PRO A 201 8.87 4.69 -1.30
CA PRO A 201 8.52 5.13 0.05
C PRO A 201 9.24 6.43 0.46
N LEU A 202 10.47 6.65 -0.03
CA LEU A 202 11.23 7.87 0.24
C LEU A 202 10.56 9.09 -0.39
N LEU A 203 10.14 8.96 -1.64
CA LEU A 203 9.38 9.96 -2.37
C LEU A 203 8.06 10.27 -1.64
N GLY A 204 7.31 9.25 -1.23
CA GLY A 204 6.09 9.42 -0.46
C GLY A 204 6.30 10.19 0.84
N LEU A 205 7.30 9.79 1.64
CA LEU A 205 7.65 10.46 2.91
C LEU A 205 8.11 11.91 2.69
N TRP A 206 8.86 12.18 1.61
CA TRP A 206 9.26 13.52 1.22
C TRP A 206 8.04 14.38 0.86
N LEU A 207 7.14 13.87 0.00
CA LEU A 207 5.90 14.54 -0.40
C LEU A 207 5.02 14.88 0.81
N LEU A 208 4.87 13.92 1.74
CA LEU A 208 4.06 14.09 2.95
C LEU A 208 4.55 15.27 3.82
N ARG A 209 5.86 15.51 3.86
CA ARG A 209 6.48 16.52 4.75
C ARG A 209 6.72 17.87 4.11
N ARG A 210 7.04 17.91 2.82
CA ARG A 210 7.56 19.12 2.15
C ARG A 210 6.50 19.93 1.41
N LEU A 211 5.43 19.29 0.93
CA LEU A 211 4.38 20.01 0.22
C LEU A 211 3.48 20.73 1.21
N ARG A 212 3.04 21.96 0.92
CA ARG A 212 2.08 22.68 1.77
C ARG A 212 1.01 23.45 0.99
N GLN A 213 0.99 23.36 -0.35
CA GLN A 213 0.26 24.36 -1.16
C GLN A 213 -0.49 23.82 -2.38
N PHE A 214 -0.48 22.51 -2.68
CA PHE A 214 -1.33 21.99 -3.76
C PHE A 214 -2.76 21.78 -3.28
N ARG A 215 -3.75 22.35 -3.97
CA ARG A 215 -5.17 22.01 -3.77
C ARG A 215 -5.52 20.82 -4.66
N VAL A 216 -5.68 19.65 -4.07
CA VAL A 216 -6.20 18.46 -4.76
C VAL A 216 -7.56 18.05 -4.22
N TRP A 217 -8.38 17.45 -5.09
CA TRP A 217 -9.72 16.99 -4.70
C TRP A 217 -9.62 15.84 -3.69
N PRO A 218 -10.42 15.84 -2.60
CA PRO A 218 -10.42 14.78 -1.59
C PRO A 218 -10.59 13.37 -2.11
N VAL A 219 -9.68 12.48 -1.71
CA VAL A 219 -9.91 11.03 -1.80
C VAL A 219 -10.55 10.55 -0.50
N LYS A 220 -11.89 10.46 -0.53
CA LYS A 220 -12.75 9.97 0.57
C LYS A 220 -13.08 8.49 0.34
N ARG A 221 -14.29 8.07 0.73
CA ARG A 221 -14.78 6.69 0.61
C ARG A 221 -14.93 6.21 -0.82
N TRP A 222 -15.11 7.11 -1.79
CA TRP A 222 -15.15 6.74 -3.21
C TRP A 222 -13.85 6.06 -3.67
N GLY A 223 -12.72 6.34 -3.02
CA GLY A 223 -11.44 5.72 -3.35
C GLY A 223 -11.41 4.21 -3.17
N TYR A 224 -12.28 3.65 -2.32
CA TYR A 224 -12.39 2.19 -2.21
C TYR A 224 -13.00 1.56 -3.47
N TRP A 225 -14.00 2.21 -4.06
CA TRP A 225 -14.64 1.74 -5.29
C TRP A 225 -13.73 1.83 -6.51
N PHE A 226 -12.73 2.70 -6.46
CA PHE A 226 -11.75 2.82 -7.54
C PHE A 226 -11.10 1.46 -7.82
N TYR A 227 -10.67 0.71 -6.80
CA TYR A 227 -9.96 -0.56 -6.96
C TYR A 227 -10.75 -1.65 -7.72
N PRO A 228 -11.90 -2.14 -7.25
CA PRO A 228 -12.68 -3.13 -8.01
C PRO A 228 -13.23 -2.54 -9.32
N GLY A 229 -13.58 -1.25 -9.35
CA GLY A 229 -14.18 -0.60 -10.51
C GLY A 229 -13.24 -0.54 -11.71
N HIS A 230 -12.01 -0.05 -11.53
CA HIS A 230 -11.07 0.01 -12.66
C HIS A 230 -10.63 -1.38 -13.12
N LEU A 231 -10.48 -2.36 -12.22
CA LEU A 231 -10.19 -3.74 -12.60
C LEU A 231 -11.30 -4.32 -13.50
N ALA A 232 -12.57 -4.12 -13.13
CA ALA A 232 -13.71 -4.57 -13.94
C ALA A 232 -13.76 -3.87 -15.31
N VAL A 233 -13.50 -2.55 -15.36
CA VAL A 233 -13.43 -1.80 -16.62
C VAL A 233 -12.31 -2.31 -17.52
N LEU A 234 -11.11 -2.54 -16.98
CA LEU A 234 -9.97 -3.06 -17.74
C LEU A 234 -10.25 -4.47 -18.27
N HIS A 235 -10.89 -5.33 -17.47
CA HIS A 235 -11.32 -6.66 -17.92
C HIS A 235 -12.32 -6.55 -19.07
N MET A 236 -13.32 -5.66 -18.98
CA MET A 236 -14.30 -5.44 -20.04
C MET A 236 -13.64 -4.96 -21.33
N ILE A 237 -12.73 -3.97 -21.25
CA ILE A 237 -11.97 -3.49 -22.42
C ILE A 237 -11.17 -4.62 -23.06
N ARG A 238 -10.45 -5.41 -22.25
CA ARG A 238 -9.67 -6.56 -22.72
C ARG A 238 -10.53 -7.65 -23.35
N SER A 239 -11.78 -7.81 -22.93
CA SER A 239 -12.71 -8.81 -23.49
C SER A 239 -13.38 -8.37 -24.80
N LEU A 240 -13.36 -7.07 -25.10
CA LEU A 240 -14.02 -6.48 -26.28
C LEU A 240 -13.06 -6.24 -27.45
N GLY A 241 -11.74 -6.24 -27.20
CA GLY A 241 -10.68 -6.11 -28.21
C GLY A 241 -10.02 -7.44 -28.47
#